data_AF-A0A1X2B9J6-F1
#
_entry.id   AF-A0A1X2B9J6-F1
#
_cell.length_a   1.000
_cell.length_b   1.000
_cell.length_c   1.000
_cell.angle_alpha   90.00
_cell.angle_beta   90.00
_cell.angle_gamma   90.00
#
_symmetry.space_group_name_H-M   'P 1'
#
loop_
_entity.id
_entity.type
_entity.pdbx_description
1 polymer ?
#
loop_
_entity_poly.entity_id
_entity_poly.type
_entity_poly.pdbx_seq_one_letter_code
_entity_poly.pdbx_strand_id
1 'polypeptide(L)'
;MKDAFHGSAYPAHGLVAIPRGSTDTLVHPYRGSSRLTRRRGTARTAPVWIQRAAAGCLDRLPRIVLDVDAPWAAIPCWSGRAQHWTQSTVPQAYLLRYDTHVRPVMPNNPVSLKSVVAVAAARASFADYRTGRDCRPTNDRLAEITGLSVRTVQRASTALRLLGVATEVMRGRQRTKAERFASWRVGDKGRGWASVWALHDCRIRPLSPHPGGSQLSPQTSLKSILTTETRRQAAGSSAATRRSGPDKRALALANKWIRNEQSPPWARRYRTGTPWAPLLTGPARHDWTPRDINTLIGEWVSTGHWLPEDPHKPIGLLGAMLAAHGDLNNRPSAYEVAREAEELAQARARVTAQLAAREANRAAREAGRAALSGPGRQAARKALQDIAERARCRRHQNPDTEGWR
;
A
#
# COMPACT_ATOMS: atom_id res chain seq x y z
N MET A 1 5.41 49.92 14.76
CA MET A 1 4.24 49.99 15.66
C MET A 1 3.68 48.57 15.74
N LYS A 2 4.08 47.85 16.81
CA LYS A 2 3.64 46.56 17.37
C LYS A 2 3.12 45.45 16.42
N ASP A 3 4.05 44.60 16.00
CA ASP A 3 3.86 43.14 15.84
C ASP A 3 3.66 42.49 17.22
N ALA A 4 2.74 41.53 17.33
CA ALA A 4 2.56 40.68 18.50
C ALA A 4 3.10 39.27 18.20
N PHE A 5 4.34 39.04 18.62
CA PHE A 5 4.97 37.74 18.79
C PHE A 5 5.16 37.48 20.29
N HIS A 6 4.49 36.46 20.82
CA HIS A 6 4.81 35.73 22.07
C HIS A 6 4.43 34.27 21.79
N GLY A 7 5.19 33.22 22.08
CA GLY A 7 6.52 32.98 22.66
C GLY A 7 6.69 31.44 22.56
N SER A 8 7.81 30.93 22.03
CA SER A 8 8.89 30.28 22.81
C SER A 8 8.39 29.18 23.75
N ALA A 9 8.79 27.91 23.61
CA ALA A 9 10.05 27.35 24.17
C ALA A 9 9.98 25.81 24.03
N TYR A 10 11.01 24.97 23.86
CA TYR A 10 12.42 25.00 23.46
C TYR A 10 12.76 23.55 22.98
N PRO A 11 13.92 23.32 22.31
CA PRO A 11 14.37 22.07 21.68
C PRO A 11 15.48 21.35 22.48
N ALA A 12 15.81 20.10 22.11
CA ALA A 12 17.15 19.48 22.26
C ALA A 12 17.14 18.15 21.46
N HIS A 13 17.86 18.02 20.34
CA HIS A 13 19.30 17.73 20.16
C HIS A 13 19.67 16.25 20.30
N GLY A 14 20.13 15.68 19.18
CA GLY A 14 20.72 14.35 19.06
C GLY A 14 20.94 14.00 17.60
N LEU A 15 22.16 14.20 17.11
CA LEU A 15 22.61 14.00 15.73
C LEU A 15 22.36 12.56 15.25
N VAL A 16 21.51 12.37 14.24
CA VAL A 16 21.40 11.09 13.54
C VAL A 16 22.49 11.04 12.47
N ALA A 17 23.56 10.30 12.78
CA ALA A 17 24.44 9.76 11.77
C ALA A 17 23.66 8.73 10.94
N ILE A 18 23.44 9.04 9.67
CA ILE A 18 22.76 8.17 8.70
C ILE A 18 23.75 7.10 8.22
N PRO A 19 23.50 5.79 8.42
CA PRO A 19 24.16 4.78 7.61
C PRO A 19 23.51 4.79 6.21
N ARG A 20 24.36 4.96 5.19
CA ARG A 20 23.99 4.88 3.78
C ARG A 20 23.50 3.47 3.46
N GLY A 21 22.25 3.32 3.01
CA GLY A 21 21.80 2.08 2.38
C GLY A 21 20.29 1.92 2.29
N SER A 22 19.76 2.02 1.06
CA SER A 22 18.38 1.77 0.63
C SER A 22 17.44 2.98 0.60
N THR A 23 17.44 3.67 -0.54
CA THR A 23 16.47 4.70 -0.94
C THR A 23 15.16 4.04 -1.36
N ASP A 24 14.31 3.69 -0.41
CA ASP A 24 12.95 3.29 -0.75
C ASP A 24 12.14 4.56 -1.09
N THR A 25 11.77 4.68 -2.36
CA THR A 25 11.15 5.91 -2.87
C THR A 25 9.66 5.81 -2.70
N LEU A 26 9.11 6.58 -1.75
CA LEU A 26 7.67 6.68 -1.53
C LEU A 26 6.98 7.32 -2.75
N VAL A 27 6.44 6.47 -3.63
CA VAL A 27 5.60 6.87 -4.76
C VAL A 27 4.13 6.66 -4.38
N HIS A 28 3.32 7.72 -4.39
CA HIS A 28 1.89 7.62 -4.11
C HIS A 28 1.07 7.43 -5.40
N PRO A 29 0.34 6.31 -5.56
CA PRO A 29 -0.51 6.07 -6.72
C PRO A 29 -1.79 6.91 -6.65
N TYR A 30 -2.10 7.63 -7.72
CA TYR A 30 -3.37 8.32 -7.90
C TYR A 30 -4.40 7.36 -8.51
N ARG A 31 -5.43 7.04 -7.74
CA ARG A 31 -6.65 6.36 -8.23
C ARG A 31 -7.66 7.44 -8.63
N GLY A 32 -7.98 7.52 -9.91
CA GLY A 32 -8.90 8.53 -10.46
C GLY A 32 -10.26 8.59 -9.76
N SER A 33 -11.00 9.67 -10.00
CA SER A 33 -12.35 9.88 -9.46
C SER A 33 -13.43 9.50 -10.49
N SER A 34 -14.33 8.56 -10.16
CA SER A 34 -15.56 8.29 -10.93
C SER A 34 -16.80 8.69 -10.12
N ARG A 35 -17.95 8.84 -10.79
CA ARG A 35 -19.24 9.11 -10.11
C ARG A 35 -19.61 8.03 -9.08
N LEU A 36 -19.05 6.83 -9.22
CA LEU A 36 -19.31 5.66 -8.37
C LEU A 36 -18.28 5.48 -7.24
N THR A 37 -17.23 6.30 -7.15
CA THR A 37 -16.16 6.18 -6.15
C THR A 37 -15.94 7.49 -5.38
N ARG A 38 -16.47 7.58 -4.15
CA ARG A 38 -16.19 8.69 -3.21
C ARG A 38 -14.87 8.46 -2.46
N ARG A 39 -14.18 9.58 -2.15
CA ARG A 39 -12.80 9.72 -1.64
C ARG A 39 -12.32 8.63 -0.66
N ARG A 40 -11.15 8.05 -0.95
CA ARG A 40 -10.16 7.59 0.05
C ARG A 40 -8.75 8.01 -0.41
N GLY A 41 -7.97 8.63 0.49
CA GLY A 41 -6.56 8.98 0.28
C GLY A 41 -6.22 10.41 0.70
N THR A 42 -5.41 10.55 1.74
CA THR A 42 -4.73 11.81 2.11
C THR A 42 -3.33 11.76 1.51
N ALA A 43 -3.00 12.65 0.58
CA ALA A 43 -1.64 12.76 0.06
C ALA A 43 -0.76 13.37 1.16
N ARG A 44 0.12 12.59 1.77
CA ARG A 44 1.18 13.10 2.65
C ARG A 44 2.44 13.27 1.82
N THR A 45 3.11 14.41 1.97
CA THR A 45 4.43 14.66 1.39
C THR A 45 5.51 14.24 2.38
N ALA A 46 6.62 13.67 1.90
CA ALA A 46 7.84 13.63 2.68
C ALA A 46 8.34 15.07 2.92
N PRO A 47 8.81 15.42 4.12
CA PRO A 47 9.25 16.76 4.45
C PRO A 47 10.46 17.21 3.60
N VAL A 48 10.53 18.52 3.34
CA VAL A 48 11.43 19.20 2.39
C VAL A 48 12.92 18.88 2.60
N TRP A 49 13.34 18.49 3.80
CA TRP A 49 14.74 18.15 4.09
C TRP A 49 15.18 16.80 3.50
N ILE A 50 14.25 15.85 3.28
CA ILE A 50 14.52 14.58 2.59
C ILE A 50 14.77 14.81 1.08
N GLN A 51 14.11 15.82 0.50
CA GLN A 51 14.29 16.19 -0.91
C GLN A 51 15.68 16.79 -1.20
N ARG A 52 16.35 17.36 -0.19
CA ARG A 52 17.70 17.93 -0.32
C ARG A 52 18.82 16.90 -0.08
N ALA A 53 18.58 15.89 0.76
CA ALA A 53 19.56 14.84 1.05
C ALA A 53 19.69 13.77 -0.07
N ALA A 54 18.67 13.63 -0.91
CA ALA A 54 18.59 12.62 -1.98
C ALA A 54 18.83 13.19 -3.39
N ALA A 55 19.53 14.33 -3.50
CA ALA A 55 19.71 15.12 -4.72
C ALA A 55 20.43 14.41 -5.89
N GLY A 56 20.92 13.17 -5.72
CA GLY A 56 21.54 12.40 -6.78
C GLY A 56 20.68 11.30 -7.43
N CYS A 57 19.65 10.78 -6.74
CA CYS A 57 18.98 9.53 -7.17
C CYS A 57 17.46 9.65 -7.45
N LEU A 58 16.78 10.70 -6.96
CA LEU A 58 15.32 10.81 -7.08
C LEU A 58 14.82 11.42 -8.41
N ASP A 59 15.68 12.00 -9.24
CA ASP A 59 15.27 12.60 -10.53
C ASP A 59 14.82 11.56 -11.58
N ARG A 60 14.93 10.27 -11.26
CA ARG A 60 14.46 9.18 -12.13
C ARG A 60 13.05 8.70 -11.80
N LEU A 61 12.51 9.05 -10.63
CA LEU A 61 11.22 8.51 -10.18
C LEU A 61 10.14 9.60 -10.21
N PRO A 62 8.98 9.31 -10.83
CA PRO A 62 7.91 10.29 -10.98
C PRO A 62 7.28 10.63 -9.62
N ARG A 63 7.15 11.93 -9.33
CA ARG A 63 6.54 12.48 -8.09
C ARG A 63 5.09 12.06 -7.87
N ILE A 64 4.40 11.68 -8.93
CA ILE A 64 3.04 11.14 -8.93
C ILE A 64 2.94 10.06 -10.00
N VAL A 65 2.27 8.95 -9.67
CA VAL A 65 2.05 7.85 -10.60
C VAL A 65 0.56 7.62 -10.79
N LEU A 66 0.17 7.40 -12.04
CA LEU A 66 -1.17 6.91 -12.35
C LEU A 66 -1.23 5.41 -12.08
N ASP A 67 -2.17 4.98 -11.25
CA ASP A 67 -2.48 3.56 -11.06
C ASP A 67 -3.18 3.04 -12.31
N VAL A 68 -2.54 2.10 -13.03
CA VAL A 68 -3.08 1.53 -14.26
C VAL A 68 -3.68 0.18 -13.94
N ASP A 69 -5.01 0.07 -14.07
CA ASP A 69 -5.74 -1.19 -13.99
C ASP A 69 -5.53 -1.97 -15.29
N ALA A 70 -4.39 -2.65 -15.37
CA ALA A 70 -4.01 -3.48 -16.49
C ALA A 70 -3.95 -4.96 -16.08
N PRO A 71 -4.24 -5.90 -17.00
CA PRO A 71 -4.12 -7.33 -16.75
C PRO A 71 -2.65 -7.74 -16.77
N TRP A 72 -1.86 -7.25 -15.81
CA TRP A 72 -0.43 -7.52 -15.71
C TRP A 72 -0.13 -9.02 -15.67
N ALA A 73 -1.04 -9.83 -15.13
CA ALA A 73 -0.93 -11.29 -15.13
C ALA A 73 -0.80 -11.91 -16.53
N ALA A 74 -1.39 -11.28 -17.56
CA ALA A 74 -1.30 -11.76 -18.95
C ALA A 74 -0.01 -11.35 -19.66
N ILE A 75 0.78 -10.43 -19.07
CA ILE A 75 2.03 -9.95 -19.67
C ILE A 75 3.20 -10.64 -18.96
N PRO A 76 4.02 -11.44 -19.68
CA PRO A 76 5.17 -12.10 -19.07
C PRO A 76 6.12 -11.10 -18.42
N CYS A 77 6.81 -11.50 -17.36
CA CYS A 77 7.96 -10.77 -16.84
C CYS A 77 9.20 -11.06 -17.70
N TRP A 78 10.18 -10.16 -17.72
CA TRP A 78 11.51 -10.49 -18.22
C TRP A 78 12.20 -11.54 -17.34
N SER A 79 12.95 -12.49 -17.91
CA SER A 79 13.59 -13.57 -17.16
C SER A 79 14.99 -13.22 -16.65
N GLY A 80 15.74 -12.38 -17.37
CA GLY A 80 17.13 -12.02 -17.06
C GLY A 80 17.34 -10.56 -16.63
N ARG A 81 16.26 -9.84 -16.29
CA ARG A 81 16.27 -8.42 -15.88
C ARG A 81 16.83 -7.49 -16.96
N ALA A 82 17.10 -6.23 -16.58
CA ALA A 82 17.56 -5.17 -17.47
C ALA A 82 18.75 -5.57 -18.34
N GLN A 83 19.80 -6.14 -17.76
CA GLN A 83 21.04 -6.45 -18.48
C GLN A 83 20.82 -7.49 -19.56
N HIS A 84 20.27 -8.66 -19.25
CA HIS A 84 20.00 -9.71 -20.23
C HIS A 84 18.98 -9.24 -21.28
N TRP A 85 17.95 -8.52 -20.86
CA TRP A 85 16.93 -8.04 -21.77
C TRP A 85 17.52 -7.07 -22.82
N THR A 86 18.36 -6.13 -22.39
CA THR A 86 19.02 -5.16 -23.27
C THR A 86 20.14 -5.77 -24.11
N GLN A 87 20.96 -6.66 -23.53
CA GLN A 87 22.17 -7.18 -24.19
C GLN A 87 21.90 -8.43 -25.05
N SER A 88 20.85 -9.20 -24.74
CA SER A 88 20.57 -10.48 -25.41
C SER A 88 19.19 -10.48 -26.04
N THR A 89 18.12 -10.28 -25.27
CA THR A 89 16.74 -10.42 -25.76
C THR A 89 16.43 -9.45 -26.92
N VAL A 90 16.71 -8.15 -26.73
CA VAL A 90 16.39 -7.11 -27.73
C VAL A 90 17.23 -7.26 -29.00
N PRO A 91 18.58 -7.42 -28.94
CA PRO A 91 19.39 -7.65 -30.13
C PRO A 91 18.98 -8.91 -30.89
N GLN A 92 18.74 -10.01 -30.19
CA GLN A 92 18.33 -11.27 -30.82
C GLN A 92 16.98 -11.14 -31.53
N ALA A 93 16.00 -10.50 -30.87
CA ALA A 93 14.70 -10.25 -31.49
C ALA A 93 14.83 -9.37 -32.74
N TYR A 94 15.65 -8.33 -32.68
CA TYR A 94 15.91 -7.45 -33.81
C TYR A 94 16.50 -8.24 -34.98
N LEU A 95 17.58 -8.99 -34.77
CA LEU A 95 18.23 -9.76 -35.84
C LEU A 95 17.29 -10.77 -36.50
N LEU A 96 16.43 -11.43 -35.73
CA LEU A 96 15.51 -12.46 -36.25
C LEU A 96 14.27 -11.89 -36.95
N ARG A 97 13.74 -10.75 -36.48
CA ARG A 97 12.38 -10.31 -36.83
C ARG A 97 12.30 -8.91 -37.43
N TYR A 98 13.37 -8.13 -37.41
CA TYR A 98 13.30 -6.74 -37.85
C TYR A 98 12.96 -6.63 -39.34
N ASP A 99 13.73 -7.29 -40.22
CA ASP A 99 13.48 -7.19 -41.67
C ASP A 99 12.20 -7.88 -42.11
N THR A 100 11.76 -8.93 -41.41
CA THR A 100 10.57 -9.73 -41.78
C THR A 100 9.26 -9.19 -41.19
N HIS A 101 9.25 -8.70 -39.95
CA HIS A 101 8.01 -8.32 -39.25
C HIS A 101 7.90 -6.82 -38.94
N VAL A 102 9.03 -6.12 -38.77
CA VAL A 102 9.03 -4.71 -38.33
C VAL A 102 9.13 -3.76 -39.51
N ARG A 103 10.14 -3.97 -40.37
CA ARG A 103 10.47 -3.10 -41.51
C ARG A 103 9.31 -2.97 -42.51
N PRO A 104 8.55 -4.03 -42.86
CA PRO A 104 7.40 -3.89 -43.76
C PRO A 104 6.26 -3.05 -43.17
N VAL A 105 6.10 -3.06 -41.84
CA VAL A 105 5.04 -2.34 -41.11
C VAL A 105 5.48 -0.91 -40.73
N MET A 106 6.75 -0.57 -40.93
CA MET A 106 7.33 0.76 -40.71
C MET A 106 7.98 1.32 -41.99
N PRO A 107 7.24 1.44 -43.11
CA PRO A 107 7.80 1.96 -44.35
C PRO A 107 8.29 3.40 -44.14
N ASN A 108 9.43 3.73 -44.74
CA ASN A 108 10.09 5.05 -44.65
C ASN A 108 10.51 5.47 -43.22
N ASN A 109 10.50 4.55 -42.25
CA ASN A 109 10.84 4.86 -40.86
C ASN A 109 11.83 3.87 -40.21
N PRO A 110 12.91 3.41 -40.89
CA PRO A 110 13.81 2.37 -40.38
C PRO A 110 14.61 2.81 -39.14
N VAL A 111 14.71 2.01 -38.11
CA VAL A 111 15.53 2.31 -36.93
C VAL A 111 16.72 1.37 -36.86
N SER A 112 17.90 1.87 -36.52
CA SER A 112 19.10 1.03 -36.39
C SER A 112 19.06 0.18 -35.11
N LEU A 113 19.71 -0.99 -35.14
CA LEU A 113 19.89 -1.83 -33.94
C LEU A 113 20.51 -1.03 -32.78
N LYS A 114 21.54 -0.23 -33.05
CA LYS A 114 22.21 0.63 -32.05
C LYS A 114 21.21 1.57 -31.36
N SER A 115 20.34 2.22 -32.13
CA SER A 115 19.31 3.12 -31.58
C SER A 115 18.26 2.35 -30.77
N VAL A 116 17.84 1.15 -31.23
CA VAL A 116 16.89 0.32 -30.49
C VAL A 116 17.46 -0.14 -29.15
N VAL A 117 18.72 -0.60 -29.14
CA VAL A 117 19.41 -1.05 -27.92
C VAL A 117 19.63 0.12 -26.95
N ALA A 118 20.01 1.30 -27.42
CA ALA A 118 20.16 2.48 -26.57
C ALA A 118 18.84 2.88 -25.89
N VAL A 119 17.73 2.90 -26.64
CA VAL A 119 16.40 3.19 -26.08
C VAL A 119 15.92 2.08 -25.15
N ALA A 120 16.23 0.81 -25.46
CA ALA A 120 15.94 -0.32 -24.60
C ALA A 120 16.69 -0.19 -23.26
N ALA A 121 17.99 0.09 -23.28
CA ALA A 121 18.80 0.31 -22.08
C ALA A 121 18.22 1.43 -21.20
N ALA A 122 17.89 2.57 -21.83
CA ALA A 122 17.30 3.70 -21.14
C ALA A 122 15.95 3.33 -20.50
N ARG A 123 15.06 2.65 -21.24
CA ARG A 123 13.76 2.18 -20.71
C ARG A 123 13.91 1.19 -19.56
N ALA A 124 14.85 0.25 -19.67
CA ALA A 124 15.10 -0.76 -18.65
C ALA A 124 15.51 -0.13 -17.30
N SER A 125 16.15 1.05 -17.31
CA SER A 125 16.51 1.79 -16.09
C SER A 125 15.30 2.38 -15.33
N PHE A 126 14.13 2.47 -15.96
CA PHE A 126 12.88 2.96 -15.35
C PHE A 126 11.88 1.85 -15.07
N ALA A 127 12.17 0.61 -15.49
CA ALA A 127 11.29 -0.53 -15.27
C ALA A 127 11.51 -1.10 -13.87
N ASP A 128 10.47 -1.74 -13.32
CA ASP A 128 10.60 -2.55 -12.12
C ASP A 128 11.67 -3.62 -12.33
N TYR A 129 12.67 -3.62 -11.45
CA TYR A 129 13.86 -4.46 -11.61
C TYR A 129 13.52 -5.95 -11.71
N ARG A 130 12.50 -6.40 -10.97
CA ARG A 130 12.16 -7.81 -10.82
C ARG A 130 11.27 -8.30 -11.95
N THR A 131 10.40 -7.45 -12.47
CA THR A 131 9.33 -7.84 -13.41
C THR A 131 9.45 -7.22 -14.80
N GLY A 132 10.15 -6.10 -14.94
CA GLY A 132 10.25 -5.34 -16.19
C GLY A 132 9.02 -4.48 -16.47
N ARG A 133 8.09 -4.40 -15.52
CA ARG A 133 6.83 -3.66 -15.62
C ARG A 133 6.99 -2.22 -15.16
N ASP A 134 5.92 -1.44 -15.29
CA ASP A 134 5.88 -0.05 -14.81
C ASP A 134 6.99 0.87 -15.34
N CYS A 135 7.45 0.61 -16.56
CA CYS A 135 8.37 1.50 -17.27
C CYS A 135 7.60 2.73 -17.78
N ARG A 136 7.79 3.89 -17.14
CA ARG A 136 7.04 5.14 -17.42
C ARG A 136 7.87 6.37 -17.87
N PRO A 137 9.02 6.25 -18.57
CA PRO A 137 9.75 7.44 -19.01
C PRO A 137 9.02 8.15 -20.16
N THR A 138 9.10 9.48 -20.20
CA THR A 138 8.66 10.27 -21.36
C THR A 138 9.62 10.09 -22.53
N ASN A 139 9.13 10.27 -23.76
CA ASN A 139 10.00 10.20 -24.94
C ASN A 139 11.09 11.28 -24.92
N ASP A 140 10.78 12.47 -24.38
CA ASP A 140 11.75 13.56 -24.23
C ASP A 140 12.86 13.19 -23.23
N ARG A 141 12.51 12.54 -22.11
CA ARG A 141 13.48 12.06 -21.13
C ARG A 141 14.36 10.94 -21.70
N LEU A 142 13.78 10.03 -22.48
CA LEU A 142 14.55 9.00 -23.18
C LEU A 142 15.49 9.63 -24.22
N ALA A 143 15.03 10.64 -24.95
CA ALA A 143 15.85 11.38 -25.91
C ALA A 143 17.04 12.05 -25.23
N GLU A 144 16.82 12.72 -24.10
CA GLU A 144 17.86 13.34 -23.27
C GLU A 144 18.90 12.31 -22.77
N ILE A 145 18.44 11.17 -22.23
CA ILE A 145 19.33 10.13 -21.69
C ILE A 145 20.15 9.44 -22.80
N THR A 146 19.55 9.25 -23.98
CA THR A 146 20.20 8.51 -25.08
C THR A 146 20.96 9.41 -26.05
N GLY A 147 20.77 10.74 -25.98
CA GLY A 147 21.27 11.69 -26.98
C GLY A 147 20.61 11.55 -28.36
N LEU A 148 19.48 10.86 -28.45
CA LEU A 148 18.75 10.62 -29.71
C LEU A 148 17.62 11.64 -29.90
N SER A 149 17.22 11.88 -31.14
CA SER A 149 16.01 12.69 -31.40
C SER A 149 14.76 11.98 -30.85
N VAL A 150 13.76 12.78 -30.41
CA VAL A 150 12.45 12.26 -29.96
C VAL A 150 11.80 11.36 -31.02
N ARG A 151 11.95 11.72 -32.31
CA ARG A 151 11.46 10.91 -33.43
C ARG A 151 12.16 9.54 -33.50
N THR A 152 13.47 9.49 -33.27
CA THR A 152 14.22 8.22 -33.19
C THR A 152 13.77 7.37 -32.01
N VAL A 153 13.50 7.99 -30.85
CA VAL A 153 12.96 7.28 -29.67
C VAL A 153 11.57 6.70 -29.97
N GLN A 154 10.69 7.44 -30.63
CA GLN A 154 9.37 6.95 -31.03
C GLN A 154 9.48 5.75 -31.99
N ARG A 155 10.38 5.82 -32.99
CA ARG A 155 10.67 4.71 -33.91
C ARG A 155 11.17 3.48 -33.17
N ALA A 156 12.17 3.64 -32.32
CA ALA A 156 12.71 2.55 -31.51
C ALA A 156 11.66 1.93 -30.60
N SER A 157 10.82 2.76 -29.97
CA SER A 157 9.72 2.28 -29.11
C SER A 157 8.67 1.50 -29.91
N THR A 158 8.41 1.92 -31.15
CA THR A 158 7.50 1.22 -32.07
C THR A 158 8.11 -0.11 -32.50
N ALA A 159 9.40 -0.13 -32.83
CA ALA A 159 10.14 -1.34 -33.15
C ALA A 159 10.15 -2.34 -31.99
N LEU A 160 10.41 -1.91 -30.75
CA LEU A 160 10.35 -2.78 -29.55
C LEU A 160 8.97 -3.44 -29.39
N ARG A 161 7.90 -2.69 -29.68
CA ARG A 161 6.52 -3.21 -29.67
C ARG A 161 6.30 -4.27 -30.75
N LEU A 162 6.72 -3.99 -31.99
CA LEU A 162 6.55 -4.89 -33.13
C LEU A 162 7.44 -6.15 -33.03
N LEU A 163 8.64 -6.01 -32.46
CA LEU A 163 9.53 -7.10 -32.08
C LEU A 163 8.96 -7.98 -30.97
N GLY A 164 7.86 -7.57 -30.31
CA GLY A 164 7.22 -8.38 -29.27
C GLY A 164 8.08 -8.57 -28.02
N VAL A 165 8.99 -7.63 -27.73
CA VAL A 165 9.84 -7.58 -26.53
C VAL A 165 9.38 -6.49 -25.55
N ALA A 166 8.42 -5.66 -25.96
CA ALA A 166 7.77 -4.69 -25.09
C ALA A 166 6.29 -4.55 -25.43
N THR A 167 5.46 -4.36 -24.41
CA THR A 167 4.04 -4.08 -24.56
C THR A 167 3.74 -2.69 -24.00
N GLU A 168 3.14 -1.83 -24.82
CA GLU A 168 2.55 -0.58 -24.33
C GLU A 168 1.20 -0.92 -23.69
N VAL A 169 1.17 -0.89 -22.38
CA VAL A 169 0.02 -1.24 -21.55
C VAL A 169 -1.00 -0.10 -21.53
N MET A 170 -0.48 1.13 -21.48
CA MET A 170 -1.29 2.34 -21.53
C MET A 170 -0.61 3.34 -22.46
N ARG A 171 -1.37 3.82 -23.44
CA ARG A 171 -0.96 4.96 -24.27
C ARG A 171 -0.93 6.23 -23.41
N GLY A 172 0.11 7.04 -23.61
CA GLY A 172 0.19 8.35 -22.97
C GLY A 172 -1.02 9.22 -23.33
N ARG A 173 -1.53 10.00 -22.38
CA ARG A 173 -2.68 10.89 -22.57
C ARG A 173 -2.54 12.18 -21.77
N GLN A 174 -3.29 13.20 -22.15
CA GLN A 174 -3.37 14.43 -21.36
C GLN A 174 -4.00 14.15 -19.98
N ARG A 175 -3.54 14.90 -18.97
CA ARG A 175 -4.09 14.80 -17.62
C ARG A 175 -5.46 15.45 -17.55
N THR A 176 -6.38 14.82 -16.82
CA THR A 176 -7.68 15.42 -16.51
C THR A 176 -7.52 16.60 -15.55
N LYS A 177 -8.55 17.44 -15.42
CA LYS A 177 -8.55 18.56 -14.44
C LYS A 177 -8.22 18.08 -13.03
N ALA A 178 -8.80 16.97 -12.59
CA ALA A 178 -8.54 16.40 -11.27
C ALA A 178 -7.08 15.91 -11.11
N GLU A 179 -6.55 15.23 -12.12
CA GLU A 179 -5.15 14.76 -12.15
C GLU A 179 -4.16 15.92 -12.12
N ARG A 180 -4.46 17.04 -12.80
CA ARG A 180 -3.63 18.25 -12.76
C ARG A 180 -3.62 18.88 -11.38
N PHE A 181 -4.75 18.96 -10.69
CA PHE A 181 -4.78 19.44 -9.29
C PHE A 181 -4.05 18.49 -8.33
N ALA A 182 -4.08 17.17 -8.58
CA ALA A 182 -3.27 16.23 -7.81
C ALA A 182 -1.76 16.44 -8.07
N SER A 183 -1.37 16.63 -9.33
CA SER A 183 0.02 16.88 -9.73
C SER A 183 0.57 18.19 -9.15
N TRP A 184 -0.24 19.27 -9.20
CA TRP A 184 0.12 20.57 -8.63
C TRP A 184 0.43 20.49 -7.13
N ARG A 185 -0.35 19.70 -6.38
CA ARG A 185 -0.14 19.50 -4.93
C ARG A 185 1.19 18.82 -4.56
N VAL A 186 1.80 18.08 -5.50
CA VAL A 186 3.12 17.44 -5.31
C VAL A 186 4.23 18.14 -6.11
N GLY A 187 3.95 19.32 -6.67
CA GLY A 187 4.89 20.13 -7.44
C GLY A 187 5.21 19.59 -8.84
N ASP A 188 4.41 18.66 -9.37
CA ASP A 188 4.59 18.13 -10.72
C ASP A 188 3.90 19.01 -11.77
N LYS A 189 4.70 19.53 -12.71
CA LYS A 189 4.28 20.43 -13.79
C LYS A 189 3.93 19.69 -15.10
N GLY A 190 3.97 18.35 -15.11
CA GLY A 190 3.64 17.55 -16.29
C GLY A 190 2.23 17.81 -16.82
N ARG A 191 2.12 18.05 -18.13
CA ARG A 191 0.82 18.28 -18.82
C ARG A 191 0.06 16.97 -19.08
N GLY A 192 0.76 15.86 -19.29
CA GLY A 192 0.20 14.56 -19.62
C GLY A 192 0.88 13.40 -18.89
N TRP A 193 0.25 12.23 -18.95
CA TRP A 193 0.83 10.96 -18.54
C TRP A 193 1.67 10.37 -19.67
N ALA A 194 2.86 9.90 -19.33
CA ALA A 194 3.69 9.09 -20.23
C ALA A 194 3.02 7.74 -20.51
N SER A 195 3.41 7.08 -21.61
CA SER A 195 2.99 5.71 -21.85
C SER A 195 3.60 4.76 -20.83
N VAL A 196 2.81 3.77 -20.43
CA VAL A 196 3.25 2.73 -19.49
C VAL A 196 3.60 1.49 -20.28
N TRP A 197 4.83 1.01 -20.08
CA TRP A 197 5.38 -0.14 -20.79
C TRP A 197 5.64 -1.30 -19.84
N ALA A 198 5.40 -2.50 -20.34
CA ALA A 198 5.94 -3.74 -19.80
C ALA A 198 7.05 -4.24 -20.73
N LEU A 199 8.26 -4.39 -20.19
CA LEU A 199 9.40 -4.98 -20.86
C LEU A 199 9.43 -6.46 -20.51
N HIS A 200 9.48 -7.31 -21.54
CA HIS A 200 9.37 -8.75 -21.37
C HIS A 200 10.20 -9.48 -22.42
N ASP A 201 10.42 -10.76 -22.21
CA ASP A 201 11.06 -11.58 -23.24
C ASP A 201 10.14 -11.77 -24.44
N CYS A 202 10.72 -12.18 -25.58
CA CYS A 202 9.99 -12.45 -26.81
C CYS A 202 8.76 -13.32 -26.49
N ARG A 203 7.55 -12.78 -26.71
CA ARG A 203 6.29 -13.54 -26.51
C ARG A 203 6.25 -14.82 -27.34
N ILE A 204 6.92 -14.78 -28.48
CA ILE A 204 7.12 -15.91 -29.36
C ILE A 204 8.39 -16.60 -28.87
N ARG A 205 8.24 -17.51 -27.90
CA ARG A 205 9.24 -18.57 -27.78
C ARG A 205 9.05 -19.43 -29.04
N PRO A 206 10.03 -19.55 -29.93
CA PRO A 206 10.05 -20.76 -30.75
C PRO A 206 10.03 -21.89 -29.72
N LEU A 207 8.94 -22.66 -29.70
CA LEU A 207 9.03 -24.01 -29.15
C LEU A 207 10.26 -24.59 -29.84
N SER A 208 11.24 -25.03 -29.07
CA SER A 208 12.36 -25.79 -29.62
C SER A 208 11.76 -26.75 -30.64
N PRO A 209 12.30 -26.86 -31.87
CA PRO A 209 11.90 -27.94 -32.76
C PRO A 209 12.05 -29.19 -31.91
N HIS A 210 10.92 -29.75 -31.49
CA HIS A 210 10.92 -31.01 -30.77
C HIS A 210 11.72 -31.92 -31.69
N PRO A 211 12.83 -32.54 -31.25
CA PRO A 211 13.51 -33.49 -32.09
C PRO A 211 12.45 -34.50 -32.50
N GLY A 212 12.06 -34.46 -33.78
CA GLY A 212 11.15 -35.44 -34.33
C GLY A 212 11.83 -36.79 -34.17
N GLY A 213 11.23 -37.67 -33.39
CA GLY A 213 11.75 -39.01 -33.12
C GLY A 213 12.48 -39.15 -31.79
N SER A 214 11.70 -39.29 -30.72
CA SER A 214 12.16 -40.13 -29.60
C SER A 214 12.28 -41.57 -30.14
N GLN A 215 13.48 -42.15 -30.09
CA GLN A 215 13.70 -43.58 -30.36
C GLN A 215 13.16 -44.48 -29.22
N LEU A 216 12.59 -43.90 -28.17
CA LEU A 216 11.91 -44.65 -27.14
C LEU A 216 10.46 -44.87 -27.58
N SER A 217 10.10 -46.13 -27.78
CA SER A 217 8.74 -46.57 -28.04
C SER A 217 7.81 -46.08 -26.91
N PRO A 218 6.68 -45.44 -27.23
CA PRO A 218 5.73 -45.04 -26.20
C PRO A 218 5.12 -46.32 -25.62
N GLN A 219 5.47 -46.61 -24.37
CA GLN A 219 4.91 -47.77 -23.68
C GLN A 219 3.47 -47.45 -23.30
N THR A 220 2.52 -47.99 -24.06
CA THR A 220 1.09 -47.92 -23.76
C THR A 220 0.86 -48.63 -22.42
N SER A 221 0.53 -47.87 -21.38
CA SER A 221 0.19 -48.41 -20.06
C SER A 221 -1.04 -49.31 -20.18
N LEU A 222 -0.88 -50.61 -19.90
CA LEU A 222 -1.98 -51.60 -19.84
C LEU A 222 -2.79 -51.54 -18.53
N LYS A 223 -2.75 -50.44 -17.77
CA LYS A 223 -3.50 -50.34 -16.51
C LYS A 223 -4.87 -49.69 -16.72
N SER A 224 -5.75 -50.47 -17.34
CA SER A 224 -7.18 -50.42 -17.05
C SER A 224 -7.39 -50.97 -15.63
N ILE A 225 -8.31 -50.38 -14.87
CA ILE A 225 -8.79 -50.73 -13.51
C ILE A 225 -8.44 -49.67 -12.46
N LEU A 226 -9.31 -48.66 -12.44
CA LEU A 226 -9.66 -47.86 -11.28
C LEU A 226 -10.67 -48.67 -10.43
N THR A 227 -10.21 -49.35 -9.38
CA THR A 227 -10.97 -49.69 -8.16
C THR A 227 -10.07 -50.47 -7.21
N THR A 228 -9.81 -49.91 -6.02
CA THR A 228 -9.14 -50.64 -4.92
C THR A 228 -10.20 -51.21 -3.98
N GLU A 229 -10.76 -52.36 -4.34
CA GLU A 229 -11.45 -53.23 -3.38
C GLU A 229 -10.50 -54.35 -2.95
N THR A 230 -9.75 -54.10 -1.87
CA THR A 230 -9.26 -55.13 -0.93
C THR A 230 -8.44 -54.44 0.14
N ARG A 231 -9.10 -54.12 1.26
CA ARG A 231 -8.46 -53.68 2.49
C ARG A 231 -7.67 -54.86 3.06
N ARG A 232 -6.35 -54.87 2.87
CA ARG A 232 -5.46 -55.76 3.63
C ARG A 232 -5.42 -55.29 5.09
N GLN A 233 -5.95 -56.13 5.98
CA GLN A 233 -5.70 -56.02 7.41
C GLN A 233 -4.30 -56.55 7.71
N ALA A 234 -3.56 -55.78 8.53
CA ALA A 234 -2.34 -56.14 9.23
C ALA A 234 -1.16 -56.68 8.39
N ALA A 235 -0.27 -55.78 7.96
CA ALA A 235 1.15 -56.08 7.77
C ALA A 235 2.01 -54.82 7.94
N GLY A 236 2.94 -54.84 8.92
CA GLY A 236 4.05 -53.90 9.03
C GLY A 236 3.87 -52.73 9.99
N SER A 237 3.85 -52.97 11.31
CA SER A 237 4.01 -51.90 12.31
C SER A 237 5.49 -51.50 12.47
N SER A 238 6.15 -51.09 11.39
CA SER A 238 7.27 -50.14 11.49
C SER A 238 6.73 -48.76 11.11
N ALA A 239 5.84 -48.24 11.95
CA ALA A 239 5.38 -46.87 11.79
C ALA A 239 6.60 -45.96 11.97
N ALA A 240 7.07 -45.36 10.88
CA ALA A 240 8.04 -44.27 10.95
C ALA A 240 7.60 -43.32 12.06
N THR A 241 8.47 -43.04 13.03
CA THR A 241 8.16 -42.21 14.20
C THR A 241 7.47 -40.95 13.72
N ARG A 242 6.15 -40.86 13.95
CA ARG A 242 5.36 -39.72 13.47
C ARG A 242 5.97 -38.50 14.13
N ARG A 243 6.46 -37.56 13.33
CA ARG A 243 7.00 -36.29 13.83
C ARG A 243 5.91 -35.66 14.71
N SER A 244 6.27 -35.36 15.97
CA SER A 244 5.37 -34.66 16.88
C SER A 244 4.86 -33.39 16.19
N GLY A 245 3.54 -33.20 16.21
CA GLY A 245 2.93 -32.01 15.63
C GLY A 245 3.47 -30.73 16.29
N PRO A 246 3.47 -29.60 15.57
CA PRO A 246 3.92 -28.33 16.12
C PRO A 246 3.08 -27.92 17.35
N ASP A 247 3.70 -27.28 18.34
CA ASP A 247 3.02 -26.77 19.53
C ASP A 247 1.83 -25.88 19.13
N LYS A 248 0.64 -26.20 19.65
CA LYS A 248 -0.61 -25.51 19.32
C LYS A 248 -0.56 -24.03 19.72
N ARG A 249 0.08 -23.68 20.83
CA ARG A 249 0.21 -22.28 21.29
C ARG A 249 1.11 -21.49 20.35
N ALA A 250 2.26 -22.07 20.00
CA ALA A 250 3.20 -21.48 19.05
C ALA A 250 2.58 -21.32 17.65
N LEU A 251 1.83 -22.31 17.19
CA LEU A 251 1.12 -22.26 15.92
C LEU A 251 0.02 -21.18 15.90
N ALA A 252 -0.71 -21.02 17.01
CA ALA A 252 -1.70 -19.96 17.15
C ALA A 252 -1.06 -18.57 17.12
N LEU A 253 0.05 -18.37 17.83
CA LEU A 253 0.83 -17.12 17.80
C LEU A 253 1.34 -16.82 16.38
N ALA A 254 1.95 -17.81 15.73
CA ALA A 254 2.44 -17.69 14.36
C ALA A 254 1.34 -17.29 13.36
N ASN A 255 0.17 -17.95 13.44
CA ASN A 255 -0.96 -17.64 12.57
C ASN A 255 -1.52 -16.22 12.82
N LYS A 256 -1.59 -15.79 14.09
CA LYS A 256 -1.99 -14.42 14.45
C LYS A 256 -0.98 -13.40 13.92
N TRP A 257 0.32 -13.69 14.06
CA TRP A 257 1.39 -12.81 13.63
C TRP A 257 1.39 -12.61 12.11
N ILE A 258 1.29 -13.67 11.31
CA ILE A 258 1.27 -13.55 9.83
C ILE A 258 0.08 -12.72 9.34
N ARG A 259 -1.06 -12.82 10.02
CA ARG A 259 -2.29 -12.08 9.69
C ARG A 259 -2.28 -10.64 10.18
N ASN A 260 -1.40 -10.28 11.11
CA ASN A 260 -1.31 -8.91 11.63
C ASN A 260 -0.82 -7.96 10.51
N GLU A 261 -1.50 -6.82 10.36
CA GLU A 261 -1.20 -5.78 9.38
C GLU A 261 0.20 -5.20 9.53
N GLN A 262 0.72 -5.18 10.76
CA GLN A 262 2.04 -4.62 11.10
C GLN A 262 3.20 -5.58 10.84
N SER A 263 2.93 -6.83 10.49
CA SER A 263 3.98 -7.82 10.27
C SER A 263 4.64 -7.64 8.91
N PRO A 264 5.97 -7.88 8.80
CA PRO A 264 6.68 -7.71 7.54
C PRO A 264 6.10 -8.57 6.40
N PRO A 265 6.13 -8.11 5.14
CA PRO A 265 5.60 -8.87 4.00
C PRO A 265 6.19 -10.28 3.87
N TRP A 266 7.48 -10.44 4.19
CA TRP A 266 8.15 -11.75 4.13
C TRP A 266 7.65 -12.76 5.16
N ALA A 267 7.01 -12.32 6.26
CA ALA A 267 6.34 -13.23 7.21
C ALA A 267 5.19 -13.99 6.53
N ARG A 268 4.53 -13.34 5.55
CA ARG A 268 3.41 -13.87 4.75
C ARG A 268 3.84 -14.68 3.54
N ARG A 269 5.14 -14.87 3.33
CA ARG A 269 5.66 -15.73 2.26
C ARG A 269 5.12 -17.16 2.38
N TYR A 270 4.91 -17.62 3.61
CA TYR A 270 4.20 -18.85 3.89
C TYR A 270 2.75 -18.54 4.25
N ARG A 271 1.81 -19.22 3.59
CA ARG A 271 0.36 -19.02 3.80
C ARG A 271 -0.10 -19.46 5.20
N THR A 272 0.68 -20.31 5.88
CA THR A 272 0.39 -20.86 7.21
C THR A 272 1.50 -20.53 8.20
N GLY A 273 1.15 -20.48 9.48
CA GLY A 273 2.07 -20.29 10.60
C GLY A 273 2.99 -21.49 10.91
N THR A 274 2.76 -22.63 10.24
CA THR A 274 3.48 -23.88 10.51
C THR A 274 5.01 -23.75 10.44
N PRO A 275 5.61 -23.07 9.45
CA PRO A 275 7.07 -22.93 9.38
C PRO A 275 7.67 -22.07 10.50
N TRP A 276 6.87 -21.21 11.12
CA TRP A 276 7.29 -20.27 12.15
C TRP A 276 7.10 -20.83 13.57
N ALA A 277 6.20 -21.79 13.74
CA ALA A 277 5.84 -22.36 15.04
C ALA A 277 7.04 -22.91 15.84
N PRO A 278 8.04 -23.60 15.23
CA PRO A 278 9.20 -24.06 16.00
C PRO A 278 9.99 -22.93 16.67
N LEU A 279 10.17 -21.80 15.97
CA LEU A 279 10.89 -20.64 16.50
C LEU A 279 10.09 -19.92 17.60
N LEU A 280 8.77 -19.87 17.43
CA LEU A 280 7.88 -19.15 18.34
C LEU A 280 7.43 -20.00 19.54
N THR A 281 7.98 -21.20 19.72
CA THR A 281 7.63 -22.07 20.85
C THR A 281 8.05 -21.47 22.20
N GLY A 282 9.26 -20.93 22.29
CA GLY A 282 9.72 -20.18 23.48
C GLY A 282 8.86 -18.94 23.74
N PRO A 283 8.79 -17.98 22.80
CA PRO A 283 7.94 -16.79 22.91
C PRO A 283 6.48 -17.08 23.32
N ALA A 284 5.86 -18.12 22.75
CA ALA A 284 4.49 -18.48 23.08
C ALA A 284 4.30 -19.01 24.51
N ARG A 285 5.36 -19.53 25.15
CA ARG A 285 5.33 -19.93 26.57
C ARG A 285 5.38 -18.73 27.52
N HIS A 286 5.97 -17.62 27.07
CA HIS A 286 6.03 -16.35 27.81
C HIS A 286 4.90 -15.39 27.41
N ASP A 287 3.80 -15.90 26.84
CA ASP A 287 2.62 -15.14 26.43
C ASP A 287 2.92 -13.97 25.48
N TRP A 288 3.93 -14.11 24.62
CA TRP A 288 4.21 -13.12 23.59
C TRP A 288 3.03 -12.97 22.64
N THR A 289 2.84 -11.73 22.19
CA THR A 289 1.82 -11.35 21.21
C THR A 289 2.45 -11.06 19.85
N PRO A 290 1.66 -10.99 18.76
CA PRO A 290 2.14 -10.51 17.48
C PRO A 290 2.83 -9.14 17.53
N ARG A 291 2.40 -8.27 18.46
CA ARG A 291 2.99 -6.95 18.67
C ARG A 291 4.40 -7.08 19.22
N ASP A 292 4.62 -7.94 20.21
CA ASP A 292 5.95 -8.23 20.77
C ASP A 292 6.95 -8.67 19.69
N ILE A 293 6.50 -9.53 18.76
CA ILE A 293 7.35 -9.97 17.64
C ILE A 293 7.69 -8.80 16.70
N ASN A 294 6.75 -7.90 16.41
CA ASN A 294 7.00 -6.75 15.55
C ASN A 294 7.86 -5.68 16.24
N THR A 295 7.68 -5.49 17.55
CA THR A 295 8.56 -4.63 18.37
C THR A 295 9.98 -5.18 18.37
N LEU A 296 10.18 -6.49 18.57
CA LEU A 296 11.50 -7.13 18.46
C LEU A 296 12.16 -6.87 17.09
N ILE A 297 11.40 -6.99 16.00
CA ILE A 297 11.91 -6.72 14.65
C ILE A 297 12.30 -5.24 14.51
N GLY A 298 11.52 -4.34 15.10
CA GLY A 298 11.84 -2.91 15.15
C GLY A 298 13.10 -2.61 15.97
N GLU A 299 13.23 -3.23 17.13
CA GLU A 299 14.40 -3.13 18.01
C GLU A 299 15.66 -3.62 17.29
N TRP A 300 15.59 -4.76 16.61
CA TRP A 300 16.69 -5.30 15.80
C TRP A 300 17.23 -4.27 14.80
N VAL A 301 16.32 -3.57 14.10
CA VAL A 301 16.67 -2.48 13.16
C VAL A 301 17.25 -1.27 13.91
N SER A 302 16.68 -0.92 15.07
CA SER A 302 17.17 0.20 15.89
C SER A 302 18.59 -0.01 16.41
N THR A 303 18.98 -1.26 16.68
CA THR A 303 20.35 -1.66 17.06
C THR A 303 21.34 -1.54 15.89
N GLY A 304 20.89 -1.12 14.71
CA GLY A 304 21.74 -0.88 13.53
C GLY A 304 21.86 -2.08 12.60
N HIS A 305 21.11 -3.16 12.85
CA HIS A 305 21.10 -4.31 11.96
C HIS A 305 20.22 -4.05 10.73
N TRP A 306 20.71 -4.46 9.56
CA TRP A 306 19.97 -4.33 8.32
C TRP A 306 18.88 -5.39 8.18
N LEU A 307 17.68 -4.98 7.77
CA LEU A 307 16.54 -5.85 7.51
C LEU A 307 16.17 -5.85 6.03
N PRO A 308 16.35 -6.97 5.30
CA PRO A 308 15.91 -7.08 3.91
C PRO A 308 14.37 -7.07 3.77
N GLU A 309 13.87 -6.49 2.68
CA GLU A 309 12.44 -6.54 2.32
C GLU A 309 11.97 -7.96 1.93
N ASP A 310 12.80 -8.73 1.24
CA ASP A 310 12.56 -10.14 0.89
C ASP A 310 13.79 -10.99 1.27
N PRO A 311 13.92 -11.40 2.54
CA PRO A 311 15.03 -12.23 3.00
C PRO A 311 15.02 -13.58 2.30
N HIS A 312 16.19 -14.01 1.81
CA HIS A 312 16.35 -15.35 1.23
C HIS A 312 16.06 -16.45 2.27
N LYS A 313 16.43 -16.24 3.54
CA LYS A 313 16.20 -17.14 4.68
C LYS A 313 15.39 -16.44 5.78
N PRO A 314 14.08 -16.24 5.60
CA PRO A 314 13.27 -15.44 6.51
C PRO A 314 13.07 -16.11 7.88
N ILE A 315 13.02 -17.45 7.91
CA ILE A 315 12.96 -18.25 9.14
C ILE A 315 14.25 -18.09 9.95
N GLY A 316 15.42 -18.24 9.31
CA GLY A 316 16.71 -18.09 9.98
C GLY A 316 16.94 -16.68 10.52
N LEU A 317 16.46 -15.65 9.79
CA LEU A 317 16.54 -14.27 10.22
C LEU A 317 15.74 -14.02 11.51
N LEU A 318 14.49 -14.47 11.57
CA LEU A 318 13.68 -14.36 12.79
C LEU A 318 14.34 -15.13 13.96
N GLY A 319 14.92 -16.30 13.67
CA GLY A 319 15.69 -17.05 14.66
C GLY A 319 16.87 -16.27 15.23
N ALA A 320 17.61 -15.55 14.38
CA ALA A 320 18.73 -14.70 14.80
C ALA A 320 18.27 -13.51 15.66
N MET A 321 17.14 -12.88 15.31
CA MET A 321 16.55 -11.80 16.12
C MET A 321 16.15 -12.29 17.50
N LEU A 322 15.50 -13.45 17.59
CA LEU A 322 15.13 -14.08 18.87
C LEU A 322 16.35 -14.45 19.71
N ALA A 323 17.40 -14.96 19.07
CA ALA A 323 18.65 -15.29 19.75
C ALA A 323 19.37 -14.04 20.28
N ALA A 324 19.35 -12.94 19.52
CA ALA A 324 19.97 -11.68 19.93
C ALA A 324 19.20 -10.97 21.05
N HIS A 325 17.88 -11.14 21.10
CA HIS A 325 17.06 -10.68 22.24
C HIS A 325 17.44 -11.39 23.54
N GLY A 326 17.71 -12.70 23.46
CA GLY A 326 18.26 -13.51 24.55
C GLY A 326 17.30 -13.81 25.70
N ASP A 327 16.59 -12.81 26.21
CA ASP A 327 15.66 -12.94 27.33
C ASP A 327 14.19 -12.95 26.89
N LEU A 328 13.58 -14.14 26.90
CA LEU A 328 12.18 -14.31 26.53
C LEU A 328 11.19 -13.87 27.62
N ASN A 329 11.64 -13.67 28.87
CA ASN A 329 10.77 -13.15 29.94
C ASN A 329 10.51 -11.66 29.76
N ASN A 330 11.51 -10.92 29.27
CA ASN A 330 11.35 -9.52 28.95
C ASN A 330 10.61 -9.34 27.62
N ARG A 331 9.30 -9.11 27.71
CA ARG A 331 8.41 -8.90 26.55
C ARG A 331 8.62 -7.51 25.95
N PRO A 332 9.05 -7.41 24.67
CA PRO A 332 9.40 -6.13 24.04
C PRO A 332 8.30 -5.06 24.10
N SER A 333 7.03 -5.41 23.91
CA SER A 333 5.94 -4.42 23.88
C SER A 333 5.27 -4.18 25.24
N ALA A 334 5.70 -4.87 26.31
CA ALA A 334 5.01 -4.82 27.61
C ALA A 334 4.94 -3.41 28.20
N TYR A 335 6.02 -2.64 28.07
CA TYR A 335 6.09 -1.28 28.59
C TYR A 335 5.14 -0.31 27.83
N GLU A 336 5.07 -0.42 26.50
CA GLU A 336 4.14 0.38 25.69
C GLU A 336 2.68 0.03 25.99
N VAL A 337 2.38 -1.27 26.14
CA VAL A 337 1.02 -1.74 26.46
C VAL A 337 0.58 -1.23 27.84
N ALA A 338 1.47 -1.18 28.83
CA ALA A 338 1.18 -0.63 30.14
C ALA A 338 0.84 0.87 30.05
N ARG A 339 1.63 1.65 29.30
CA ARG A 339 1.38 3.08 29.08
C ARG A 339 0.04 3.33 28.37
N GLU A 340 -0.26 2.57 27.31
CA GLU A 340 -1.54 2.70 26.59
C GLU A 340 -2.74 2.34 27.49
N ALA A 341 -2.59 1.35 28.38
CA ALA A 341 -3.63 0.99 29.33
C ALA A 341 -3.89 2.12 30.35
N GLU A 342 -2.84 2.79 30.82
CA GLU A 342 -2.96 3.97 31.68
C GLU A 342 -3.65 5.14 30.96
N GLU A 343 -3.27 5.43 29.72
CA GLU A 343 -3.91 6.48 28.91
C GLU A 343 -5.39 6.18 28.67
N LEU A 344 -5.74 4.92 28.37
CA LEU A 344 -7.13 4.50 28.21
C LEU A 344 -7.91 4.61 29.51
N ALA A 345 -7.30 4.28 30.64
CA ALA A 345 -7.93 4.45 31.96
C ALA A 345 -8.19 5.93 32.26
N GLN A 346 -7.22 6.82 31.97
CA GLN A 346 -7.38 8.26 32.11
C GLN A 346 -8.46 8.81 31.17
N ALA A 347 -8.51 8.37 29.91
CA ALA A 347 -9.53 8.78 28.95
C ALA A 347 -10.94 8.34 29.41
N ARG A 348 -11.08 7.11 29.90
CA ARG A 348 -12.33 6.60 30.47
C ARG A 348 -12.76 7.44 31.67
N ALA A 349 -11.83 7.76 32.59
CA ALA A 349 -12.10 8.62 33.73
C ALA A 349 -12.54 10.04 33.32
N ARG A 350 -11.97 10.60 32.25
CA ARG A 350 -12.41 11.90 31.71
C ARG A 350 -13.83 11.84 31.16
N VAL A 351 -14.17 10.78 30.42
CA VAL A 351 -15.53 10.60 29.86
C VAL A 351 -16.55 10.43 30.98
N THR A 352 -16.27 9.61 32.00
CA THR A 352 -17.18 9.45 33.14
C THR A 352 -17.37 10.76 33.91
N ALA A 353 -16.31 11.53 34.14
CA ALA A 353 -16.40 12.85 34.75
C ALA A 353 -17.24 13.84 33.91
N GLN A 354 -17.10 13.82 32.58
CA GLN A 354 -17.92 14.67 31.69
C GLN A 354 -19.40 14.29 31.73
N LEU A 355 -19.72 12.99 31.78
CA LEU A 355 -21.11 12.54 31.90
C LEU A 355 -21.72 12.96 33.24
N ALA A 356 -21.01 12.74 34.34
CA ALA A 356 -21.44 13.18 35.67
C ALA A 356 -21.64 14.71 35.73
N ALA A 357 -20.73 15.49 35.14
CA ALA A 357 -20.87 16.94 35.06
C ALA A 357 -22.08 17.37 34.21
N ARG A 358 -22.41 16.65 33.13
CA ARG A 358 -23.61 16.90 32.33
C ARG A 358 -24.89 16.61 33.11
N GLU A 359 -24.91 15.53 33.87
CA GLU A 359 -26.05 15.16 34.73
C GLU A 359 -26.27 16.20 35.84
N ALA A 360 -25.20 16.62 36.53
CA ALA A 360 -25.26 17.68 37.54
C ALA A 360 -25.77 19.01 36.95
N ASN A 361 -25.26 19.40 35.78
CA ASN A 361 -25.75 20.61 35.08
C ASN A 361 -27.22 20.49 34.67
N ARG A 362 -27.68 19.29 34.27
CA ARG A 362 -29.09 19.06 33.93
C ARG A 362 -29.96 19.21 35.18
N ALA A 363 -29.59 18.59 36.29
CA ALA A 363 -30.30 18.72 37.56
C ALA A 363 -30.37 20.18 38.04
N ALA A 364 -29.27 20.92 37.95
CA ALA A 364 -29.23 22.34 38.29
C ALA A 364 -30.18 23.20 37.43
N ARG A 365 -30.27 22.92 36.11
CA ARG A 365 -31.22 23.61 35.22
C ARG A 365 -32.67 23.25 35.55
N GLU A 366 -32.95 21.98 35.85
CA GLU A 366 -34.28 21.53 36.25
C GLU A 366 -34.71 22.20 37.56
N ALA A 367 -33.82 22.27 38.56
CA ALA A 367 -34.04 23.01 39.80
C ALA A 367 -34.27 24.52 39.55
N GLY A 368 -33.48 25.15 38.68
CA GLY A 368 -33.67 26.55 38.29
C GLY A 368 -35.01 26.80 37.59
N ARG A 369 -35.46 25.87 36.71
CA ARG A 369 -36.79 25.93 36.08
C ARG A 369 -37.91 25.78 37.10
N ALA A 370 -37.76 24.88 38.08
CA ALA A 370 -38.72 24.72 39.17
C ALA A 370 -38.83 26.01 40.00
N ALA A 371 -37.70 26.63 40.36
CA ALA A 371 -37.68 27.91 41.06
C ALA A 371 -38.38 29.05 40.28
N LEU A 372 -38.22 29.09 38.94
CA LEU A 372 -38.91 30.03 38.05
C LEU A 372 -40.43 29.82 37.95
N SER A 373 -40.96 28.69 38.42
CA SER A 373 -42.39 28.39 38.50
C SER A 373 -43.03 28.76 39.84
N GLY A 374 -42.30 29.52 40.67
CA GLY A 374 -42.73 29.94 42.01
C GLY A 374 -44.00 30.80 42.06
N PRO A 375 -44.55 30.99 43.28
CA PRO A 375 -45.88 31.55 43.52
C PRO A 375 -46.06 32.95 42.93
N GLY A 376 -45.03 33.80 42.92
CA GLY A 376 -45.10 35.15 42.34
C GLY A 376 -45.37 35.17 40.83
N ARG A 377 -44.79 34.25 40.06
CA ARG A 377 -45.03 34.16 38.61
C ARG A 377 -46.38 33.52 38.29
N GLN A 378 -46.84 32.60 39.13
CA GLN A 378 -48.19 32.04 39.05
C GLN A 378 -49.24 33.14 39.31
N ALA A 379 -49.02 34.00 40.31
CA ALA A 379 -49.87 35.16 40.58
C ALA A 379 -49.89 36.15 39.40
N ALA A 380 -48.74 36.46 38.80
CA ALA A 380 -48.66 37.32 37.62
C ALA A 380 -49.40 36.72 36.40
N ARG A 381 -49.33 35.40 36.20
CA ARG A 381 -50.09 34.71 35.13
C ARG A 381 -51.59 34.76 35.36
N LYS A 382 -52.05 34.54 36.60
CA LYS A 382 -53.47 34.67 36.96
C LYS A 382 -53.96 36.10 36.70
N ALA A 383 -53.22 37.11 37.15
CA ALA A 383 -53.57 38.50 36.90
C ALA A 383 -53.69 38.84 35.40
N LEU A 384 -52.79 38.32 34.55
CA LEU A 384 -52.86 38.49 33.09
C LEU A 384 -54.06 37.76 32.47
N GLN A 385 -54.41 36.58 32.97
CA GLN A 385 -55.60 35.84 32.55
C GLN A 385 -56.88 36.61 32.91
N ASP A 386 -56.97 37.12 34.14
CA ASP A 386 -58.10 37.94 34.59
C ASP A 386 -58.26 39.20 33.72
N ILE A 387 -57.15 39.85 33.35
CA ILE A 387 -57.16 41.01 32.44
C ILE A 387 -57.67 40.60 31.05
N ALA A 388 -57.18 39.47 30.52
CA ALA A 388 -57.59 38.97 29.20
C ALA A 388 -59.07 38.57 29.16
N GLU A 389 -59.58 37.96 30.22
CA GLU A 389 -61.00 37.61 30.38
C GLU A 389 -61.86 38.86 30.46
N ARG A 390 -61.48 39.87 31.26
CA ARG A 390 -62.17 41.17 31.29
C ARG A 390 -62.20 41.85 29.91
N ALA A 391 -61.14 41.74 29.13
CA ALA A 391 -61.07 42.27 27.77
C ALA A 391 -61.93 41.48 26.77
N ARG A 392 -62.12 40.17 26.99
CA ARG A 392 -63.05 39.33 26.21
C ARG A 392 -64.50 39.63 26.57
N CYS A 393 -64.83 39.74 27.86
CA CYS A 393 -66.17 40.10 28.33
C CYS A 393 -66.57 41.49 27.85
N ARG A 394 -65.67 42.49 27.88
CA ARG A 394 -65.92 43.81 27.29
C ARG A 394 -66.20 43.75 25.79
N ARG A 395 -65.52 42.88 25.04
CA ARG A 395 -65.78 42.64 23.62
C ARG A 395 -67.11 41.93 23.35
N HIS A 396 -67.59 41.10 24.27
CA HIS A 396 -68.91 40.47 24.16
C HIS A 396 -70.06 41.36 24.63
N GLN A 397 -69.82 42.29 25.55
CA GLN A 397 -70.82 43.23 26.04
C GLN A 397 -71.03 44.46 25.14
N ASN A 398 -70.14 44.68 24.16
CA ASN A 398 -70.25 45.77 23.19
C ASN A 398 -70.19 45.22 21.75
N PRO A 399 -71.21 44.51 21.26
CA PRO A 399 -71.39 44.29 19.83
C PRO A 399 -71.97 45.59 19.25
N ASP A 400 -71.19 46.26 18.39
CA ASP A 400 -71.60 47.34 17.50
C ASP A 400 -71.98 48.70 18.11
N THR A 401 -71.00 49.60 18.16
CA THR A 401 -71.21 50.99 17.76
C THR A 401 -70.07 51.39 16.84
N GLU A 402 -70.25 51.20 15.53
CA GLU A 402 -69.83 52.13 14.47
C GLU A 402 -70.11 51.50 13.09
N GLY A 403 -71.38 51.61 12.71
CA GLY A 403 -71.77 51.75 11.31
C GLY A 403 -72.22 53.19 11.07
N TRP A 404 -71.85 53.73 9.90
CA TRP A 404 -72.37 54.94 9.25
C TRP A 404 -71.96 56.32 9.80
N ARG A 405 -70.87 56.89 9.26
CA ARG A 405 -70.88 57.95 8.24
C ARG A 405 -69.48 58.40 7.86
#